data_AF-A0A3A4YKZ6-F1
#
_entry.id   AF-A0A3A4YKZ6-F1
#
_cell.length_a   1.000
_cell.length_b   1.000
_cell.length_c   1.000
_cell.angle_alpha   90.00
_cell.angle_beta   90.00
_cell.angle_gamma   90.00
#
_symmetry.space_group_name_H-M   'P 1'
#
loop_
_entity.id
_entity.type
_entity.pdbx_description
1 polymer ?
#
loop_
_entity_poly.entity_id
_entity_poly.type
_entity_poly.pdbx_seq_one_letter_code
_entity_poly.pdbx_strand_id
1 'polypeptide(L)'
;MRLRIAGSSLAAGATLLLPVLASAQTISDTLIFFSVILNGIIGLFITLAIVVFFWGLIKYLWSMGPEEAHEGIKIMFWGVVAIFVMVSIWGIIQLLQRSLRVQSTDPVIPKGIYYTPPR
;
A
#
# COMPACT_ATOMS: atom_id res chain seq x y z
N MET A 1 -28.11 19.52 -49.82
CA MET A 1 -26.82 18.87 -49.47
C MET A 1 -26.08 19.79 -48.49
N ARG A 2 -25.55 19.25 -47.38
CA ARG A 2 -24.65 19.90 -46.38
C ARG A 2 -25.30 20.65 -45.20
N LEU A 3 -25.76 19.90 -44.20
CA LEU A 3 -25.95 20.42 -42.83
C LEU A 3 -25.59 19.31 -41.81
N ARG A 4 -24.30 18.98 -41.68
CA ARG A 4 -23.80 18.01 -40.66
C ARG A 4 -22.44 18.40 -40.05
N ILE A 5 -22.11 19.70 -39.99
CA ILE A 5 -20.76 20.15 -39.55
C ILE A 5 -20.80 20.90 -38.20
N ALA A 6 -21.99 21.16 -37.63
CA ALA A 6 -22.10 21.89 -36.36
C ALA A 6 -21.92 21.01 -35.10
N GLY A 7 -22.02 19.68 -35.22
CA GLY A 7 -21.85 18.76 -34.08
C GLY A 7 -20.40 18.35 -33.80
N SER A 8 -19.49 18.54 -34.77
CA SER A 8 -18.09 18.10 -34.69
C SER A 8 -17.15 19.09 -34.01
N SER A 9 -17.52 20.37 -33.89
CA SER A 9 -16.70 21.40 -33.25
C SER A 9 -16.66 21.28 -31.72
N LEU A 10 -17.75 20.83 -31.10
CA LEU A 10 -17.82 20.59 -29.64
C LEU A 10 -16.95 19.39 -29.21
N ALA A 11 -16.93 18.32 -30.01
CA ALA A 11 -16.08 17.16 -29.76
C ALA A 11 -14.58 17.50 -29.91
N ALA A 12 -14.22 18.30 -30.92
CA ALA A 12 -12.85 18.77 -31.10
C ALA A 12 -12.39 19.69 -29.95
N GLY A 13 -13.27 20.56 -29.44
CA GLY A 13 -13.00 21.38 -28.26
C GLY A 13 -12.77 20.54 -27.00
N ALA A 14 -13.56 19.49 -26.79
CA ALA A 14 -13.42 18.58 -25.65
C ALA A 14 -12.09 17.81 -25.68
N THR A 15 -11.64 17.36 -26.86
CA THR A 15 -10.36 16.64 -26.99
C THR A 15 -9.14 17.51 -26.67
N LEU A 16 -9.24 18.83 -26.83
CA LEU A 16 -8.17 19.77 -26.47
C LEU A 16 -8.10 20.03 -24.95
N LEU A 17 -9.16 19.69 -24.20
CA LEU A 17 -9.20 19.80 -22.74
C LEU A 17 -8.74 18.49 -22.05
N LEU A 18 -8.70 17.36 -22.76
CA LEU A 18 -8.20 16.09 -22.22
C LEU A 18 -6.74 16.16 -21.72
N PRO A 19 -5.80 16.83 -22.41
CA PRO A 19 -4.43 16.96 -21.93
C PRO A 19 -4.34 17.80 -20.65
N VAL A 20 -5.20 18.81 -20.49
CA VAL A 20 -5.26 19.65 -19.28
C VAL A 20 -5.77 18.84 -18.08
N LEU A 21 -6.72 17.94 -18.30
CA LEU A 21 -7.20 17.00 -17.27
C LEU A 21 -6.15 15.92 -16.94
N ALA A 22 -5.43 15.41 -17.94
CA ALA A 22 -4.34 14.46 -17.73
C ALA A 22 -3.12 15.10 -17.03
N SER A 23 -2.88 16.39 -17.28
CA SER A 23 -1.80 17.16 -16.67
C SER A 23 -2.12 17.67 -15.26
N ALA A 24 -3.35 17.46 -14.78
CA ALA A 24 -3.75 17.84 -13.42
C ALA A 24 -3.31 16.82 -12.35
N GLN A 25 -2.92 15.60 -12.75
CA GLN A 25 -2.47 14.59 -11.80
C GLN A 25 -1.03 14.89 -11.37
N THR A 26 -0.85 15.28 -10.11
CA THR A 26 0.46 15.62 -9.56
C THR A 26 1.27 14.34 -9.32
N ILE A 27 2.61 14.45 -9.32
CA ILE A 27 3.50 13.34 -8.92
C ILE A 27 3.10 12.81 -7.53
N SER A 28 2.73 13.70 -6.61
CA SER A 28 2.23 13.36 -5.28
C SER A 28 0.98 12.47 -5.33
N ASP A 29 0.00 12.78 -6.19
CA ASP A 29 -1.24 12.01 -6.31
C ASP A 29 -0.96 10.59 -6.83
N THR A 30 -0.02 10.48 -7.77
CA THR A 30 0.43 9.20 -8.31
C THR A 30 1.12 8.36 -7.23
N LEU A 31 2.03 8.95 -6.45
CA LEU A 31 2.71 8.25 -5.36
C LEU A 31 1.75 7.81 -4.25
N ILE A 32 0.77 8.65 -3.91
CA ILE A 32 -0.27 8.31 -2.93
C ILE A 32 -1.11 7.14 -3.45
N PHE A 33 -1.52 7.15 -4.72
CA PHE A 33 -2.28 6.06 -5.33
C PHE A 33 -1.52 4.71 -5.26
N PHE A 34 -0.24 4.70 -5.63
CA PHE A 34 0.61 3.52 -5.50
C PHE A 34 0.76 3.08 -4.03
N SER A 35 0.96 4.02 -3.11
CA SER A 35 1.07 3.72 -1.68
C SER A 35 -0.20 3.05 -1.14
N VAL A 36 -1.38 3.52 -1.54
CA VAL A 36 -2.66 2.94 -1.14
C VAL A 36 -2.80 1.51 -1.67
N ILE A 37 -2.48 1.29 -2.95
CA ILE A 37 -2.55 -0.05 -3.56
C ILE A 37 -1.58 -1.02 -2.86
N LEU A 38 -0.33 -0.62 -2.69
CA LEU A 38 0.69 -1.48 -2.08
C LEU A 38 0.34 -1.83 -0.63
N ASN A 39 -0.13 -0.86 0.16
CA ASN A 39 -0.58 -1.11 1.52
C ASN A 39 -1.79 -2.07 1.55
N GLY A 40 -2.73 -1.92 0.62
CA GLY A 40 -3.85 -2.86 0.47
C GLY A 40 -3.39 -4.28 0.12
N ILE A 41 -2.44 -4.42 -0.81
CA ILE A 41 -1.86 -5.70 -1.21
C ILE A 41 -1.13 -6.36 -0.03
N ILE A 42 -0.33 -5.61 0.71
CA ILE A 42 0.39 -6.11 1.90
C ILE A 42 -0.61 -6.64 2.94
N GLY A 43 -1.67 -5.88 3.24
CA GLY A 43 -2.72 -6.32 4.16
C GLY A 43 -3.43 -7.60 3.69
N LEU A 44 -3.69 -7.72 2.38
CA LEU A 44 -4.27 -8.91 1.77
C LEU A 44 -3.35 -10.14 1.94
N PHE A 45 -2.05 -9.99 1.68
CA PHE A 45 -1.07 -11.07 1.83
C PHE A 45 -0.91 -11.51 3.29
N ILE A 46 -0.94 -10.60 4.25
CA ILE A 46 -0.91 -10.95 5.69
C ILE A 46 -2.12 -11.83 6.04
N THR A 47 -3.31 -11.41 5.61
CA THR A 47 -4.54 -12.17 5.83
C THR A 47 -4.44 -13.56 5.20
N LEU A 48 -3.96 -13.65 3.96
CA LEU A 48 -3.80 -14.91 3.26
C LEU A 48 -2.74 -15.82 3.89
N ALA A 49 -1.62 -15.26 4.37
CA ALA A 49 -0.58 -16.03 5.05
C ALA A 49 -1.10 -16.65 6.36
N ILE A 50 -1.92 -15.91 7.12
CA ILE A 50 -2.58 -16.41 8.32
C ILE A 50 -3.53 -17.56 7.95
N VAL A 51 -4.34 -17.41 6.91
CA VAL A 51 -5.25 -18.47 6.43
C VAL A 51 -4.46 -19.74 6.03
N VAL A 52 -3.37 -19.61 5.29
CA VAL A 52 -2.52 -20.74 4.88
C VAL A 52 -1.88 -21.42 6.09
N PHE A 53 -1.42 -20.63 7.07
CA PHE A 53 -0.89 -21.17 8.33
C PHE A 53 -1.93 -22.02 9.06
N PHE A 54 -3.16 -21.51 9.23
CA PHE A 54 -4.25 -22.26 9.86
C PHE A 54 -4.67 -23.48 9.04
N TRP A 55 -4.62 -23.40 7.71
CA TRP A 55 -4.89 -24.56 6.85
C TRP A 55 -3.88 -25.69 7.08
N GLY A 56 -2.60 -25.36 7.19
CA GLY A 56 -1.55 -26.32 7.56
C GLY A 56 -1.77 -26.92 8.96
N LEU A 57 -2.19 -26.09 9.92
CA LEU A 57 -2.50 -26.52 11.29
C LEU A 57 -3.69 -27.50 11.34
N ILE A 58 -4.78 -27.19 10.63
CA ILE A 58 -5.95 -28.08 10.54
C ILE A 58 -5.55 -29.41 9.90
N LYS A 59 -4.77 -29.38 8.82
CA LYS A 59 -4.28 -30.59 8.14
C LYS A 59 -3.41 -31.45 9.06
N TYR A 60 -2.54 -30.81 9.85
CA TYR A 60 -1.72 -31.51 10.84
C TYR A 60 -2.58 -32.13 11.95
N LEU A 61 -3.56 -31.41 12.49
CA LEU A 61 -4.45 -31.89 13.56
C LEU A 61 -5.32 -33.07 13.13
N TRP A 62 -5.76 -33.10 11.87
CA TRP A 62 -6.59 -34.18 11.33
C TRP A 62 -5.79 -35.30 10.67
N SER A 63 -4.46 -35.20 10.66
CA SER A 63 -3.62 -36.25 10.08
C SER A 63 -3.76 -37.55 10.86
N MET A 64 -4.02 -38.64 10.15
CA MET A 64 -4.10 -39.99 10.73
C MET A 64 -2.81 -40.79 10.54
N GLY A 65 -1.82 -40.22 9.84
CA GLY A 65 -0.54 -40.86 9.55
C GLY A 65 0.63 -39.87 9.44
N PRO A 66 1.86 -40.38 9.49
CA PRO A 66 3.08 -39.57 9.54
C PRO A 66 3.32 -38.73 8.27
N GLU A 67 2.82 -39.19 7.12
CA GLU A 67 2.99 -38.52 5.83
C GLU A 67 2.12 -37.25 5.74
N GLU A 68 0.84 -37.36 6.11
CA GLU A 68 -0.10 -36.23 6.14
C GLU A 68 0.29 -35.19 7.20
N ALA A 69 0.80 -35.68 8.34
CA ALA A 69 1.33 -34.82 9.40
C ALA A 69 2.52 -33.98 8.89
N HIS A 70 3.46 -34.60 8.16
CA HIS A 70 4.60 -33.91 7.57
C HIS A 70 4.16 -32.84 6.56
N GLU A 71 3.13 -33.12 5.77
CA GLU A 71 2.62 -32.16 4.81
C GLU A 71 1.98 -30.94 5.51
N GLY A 72 1.17 -31.18 6.56
CA GLY A 72 0.59 -30.12 7.38
C GLY A 72 1.65 -29.23 8.02
N ILE A 73 2.70 -29.83 8.58
CA ILE A 73 3.85 -29.11 9.15
C ILE A 73 4.56 -28.28 8.07
N LYS A 74 4.75 -28.82 6.86
CA LYS A 74 5.41 -28.10 5.76
C LYS A 74 4.62 -26.85 5.37
N ILE A 75 3.30 -26.96 5.22
CA ILE A 75 2.41 -25.83 4.90
C ILE A 75 2.46 -24.80 6.03
N MET A 76 2.35 -25.26 7.28
CA MET A 76 2.43 -24.38 8.46
C MET A 76 3.76 -23.63 8.51
N PHE A 77 4.88 -24.31 8.27
CA PHE A 77 6.21 -23.72 8.26
C PHE A 77 6.34 -22.61 7.21
N TRP A 78 5.90 -22.85 5.97
CA TRP A 78 5.88 -21.81 4.93
C TRP A 78 4.98 -20.63 5.30
N GLY A 79 3.83 -20.89 5.95
CA GLY A 79 2.97 -19.84 6.51
C GLY A 79 3.68 -18.99 7.57
N VAL A 80 4.38 -19.62 8.52
CA VAL A 80 5.17 -18.91 9.55
C VAL A 80 6.28 -18.09 8.91
N VAL A 81 7.01 -18.64 7.94
CA VAL A 81 8.08 -17.92 7.24
C VAL A 81 7.53 -16.67 6.53
N ALA A 82 6.39 -16.80 5.85
CA ALA A 82 5.75 -15.66 5.19
C ALA A 82 5.36 -14.57 6.20
N ILE A 83 4.73 -14.93 7.32
CA ILE A 83 4.37 -13.99 8.38
C ILE A 83 5.62 -13.35 9.00
N PHE A 84 6.66 -14.13 9.25
CA PHE A 84 7.92 -13.66 9.83
C PHE A 84 8.59 -12.59 8.97
N VAL A 85 8.66 -12.80 7.64
CA VAL A 85 9.23 -11.81 6.72
C VAL A 85 8.41 -10.52 6.73
N MET A 86 7.08 -10.62 6.69
CA MET A 86 6.19 -9.46 6.70
C MET A 86 6.35 -8.62 7.97
N VAL A 87 6.39 -9.27 9.13
CA VAL A 87 6.58 -8.59 10.44
C VAL A 87 7.99 -8.04 10.57
N SER A 88 9.01 -8.77 10.10
CA SER A 88 10.41 -8.33 10.15
C SER A 88 10.65 -7.05 9.38
N ILE A 89 10.04 -6.89 8.19
CA ILE A 89 10.17 -5.67 7.39
C ILE A 89 9.65 -4.46 8.19
N TRP A 90 8.46 -4.57 8.81
CA TRP A 90 7.91 -3.51 9.66
C TRP A 90 8.79 -3.20 10.88
N GLY A 91 9.32 -4.24 11.52
CA GLY A 91 10.24 -4.09 12.64
C GLY A 91 11.52 -3.33 12.26
N ILE A 92 12.10 -3.66 11.10
CA ILE A 92 13.29 -2.99 10.58
C ILE A 92 12.97 -1.52 10.22
N ILE A 93 11.85 -1.26 9.53
CA ILE A 93 11.42 0.11 9.19
C ILE A 93 11.32 0.95 10.47
N GLN A 94 10.67 0.42 11.51
CA GLN A 94 10.50 1.10 12.79
C GLN A 94 11.84 1.35 13.50
N LEU A 95 12.76 0.38 13.46
CA LEU A 95 14.10 0.52 14.02
C LEU A 95 14.88 1.64 13.32
N LEU A 96 14.81 1.69 11.98
CA LEU A 96 15.47 2.72 11.18
C LEU A 96 14.88 4.11 11.43
N GLN A 97 13.55 4.24 11.48
CA GLN A 97 12.88 5.51 11.80
C GLN A 97 13.33 6.07 13.15
N ARG A 98 13.41 5.22 14.17
CA ARG A 98 13.90 5.60 15.51
C ARG A 98 15.37 5.99 15.49
N SER A 99 16.20 5.22 14.79
CA SER A 99 17.65 5.45 14.70
C SER A 99 17.97 6.75 13.99
N LEU A 100 17.22 7.09 12.94
CA LEU A 100 17.41 8.30 12.15
C LEU A 100 16.57 9.50 12.65
N ARG A 101 15.83 9.35 13.74
CA ARG A 101 14.90 10.36 14.30
C ARG A 101 13.88 10.92 13.28
N VAL A 102 13.51 10.11 12.29
CA VAL A 102 12.48 10.46 11.31
C VAL A 102 11.15 9.93 11.82
N GLN A 103 10.42 10.78 12.54
CA GLN A 103 9.15 10.39 13.20
C GLN A 103 7.90 11.00 12.56
N SER A 104 8.05 11.97 11.65
CA SER A 104 6.93 12.65 11.01
C SER A 104 7.19 12.85 9.53
N THR A 105 6.17 12.61 8.72
CA THR A 105 6.13 12.97 7.28
C THR A 105 5.62 14.40 7.08
N ASP A 106 5.27 15.09 8.18
CA ASP A 106 4.79 16.47 8.14
C ASP A 106 5.92 17.45 7.80
N PRO A 107 5.66 18.47 6.96
CA PRO A 107 6.60 19.56 6.74
C PRO A 107 6.93 20.24 8.07
N VAL A 108 8.23 20.44 8.35
CA VAL A 108 8.67 21.22 9.52
C VAL A 108 8.35 22.69 9.26
N ILE A 109 7.18 23.15 9.69
CA ILE A 109 6.80 24.56 9.66
C ILE A 109 7.49 25.25 10.84
N PRO A 110 8.43 26.19 10.61
CA PRO A 110 9.09 26.92 11.69
C PRO A 110 8.06 27.73 12.48
N LYS A 111 8.10 27.67 13.82
CA LYS A 111 7.29 28.56 14.64
C LYS A 111 7.80 29.99 14.45
N GLY A 112 6.90 30.91 14.08
CA GLY A 112 7.22 32.33 13.98
C GLY A 112 7.73 32.90 15.30
N ILE A 113 8.62 33.89 15.24
CA ILE A 113 9.15 34.56 16.43
C ILE A 113 8.00 35.35 17.06
N TYR A 114 7.58 34.97 18.27
CA TYR A 114 6.69 35.79 19.07
C TYR A 114 7.48 36.97 19.63
N TYR A 115 7.29 38.16 19.06
CA TYR A 115 7.76 39.39 19.69
C TYR A 115 6.94 39.63 20.96
N THR A 116 7.53 39.38 22.13
CA THR A 116 6.94 39.79 23.41
C THR A 116 7.47 41.18 23.74
N PRO A 117 6.65 42.25 23.69
CA PRO A 117 7.13 43.59 24.00
C PRO A 117 7.47 43.73 25.49
N PRO A 118 8.55 44.45 25.85
CA PRO A 118 8.85 44.79 27.24
C PRO A 118 7.78 45.72 27.82
N ARG A 119 7.42 45.49 29.09
CA ARG A 119 6.41 46.25 29.84
C ARG A 119 6.89 47.64 30.21
#